data_AF-A0A3Q9HV02-F1
#
_entry.id   AF-A0A3Q9HV02-F1
#
_cell.length_a   1.000
_cell.length_b   1.000
_cell.length_c   1.000
_cell.angle_alpha   90.00
_cell.angle_beta   90.00
_cell.angle_gamma   90.00
#
_symmetry.space_group_name_H-M   'P 1'
#
loop_
_entity.id
_entity.type
_entity.pdbx_description
1 polymer ?
#
loop_
_entity_poly.entity_id
_entity_poly.type
_entity_poly.pdbx_seq_one_letter_code
_entity_poly.pdbx_strand_id
1 'polypeptide(L)' 'MIVERFKDLVYEYWNSSSEETVRLREEIEDAKKDWICAQNYFQNVTDPDLIDHAIYMLEAAEAKYTYLLKQARNSMIR' A
#
# COMPACT_ATOMS: atom_id res chain seq x y z
N MET A 1 4.64 14.94 -0.77
CA MET A 1 4.43 13.49 -0.91
C MET A 1 3.60 12.99 0.25
N ILE A 2 2.50 12.29 -0.05
CA ILE A 2 1.40 11.94 0.87
C ILE A 2 1.84 11.09 2.10
N VAL A 3 3.07 10.59 2.12
CA VAL A 3 3.60 9.70 3.16
C VAL A 3 3.88 10.39 4.51
N GLU A 4 4.28 11.66 4.53
CA GLU A 4 4.59 12.38 5.78
C GLU A 4 3.34 12.61 6.64
N ARG A 5 2.15 12.75 6.02
CA ARG A 5 0.91 13.08 6.72
C ARG A 5 0.29 11.90 7.48
N PHE A 6 0.89 10.71 7.39
CA PHE A 6 0.42 9.48 8.01
C PHE A 6 1.35 8.94 9.11
N LYS A 7 2.54 9.53 9.31
CA LYS A 7 3.53 9.05 10.30
C LYS A 7 2.94 8.99 11.72
N ASP A 8 2.20 10.01 12.12
CA ASP A 8 1.69 10.13 13.49
C ASP A 8 0.60 9.08 13.81
N LEU A 9 -0.25 8.73 12.83
CA LEU A 9 -1.29 7.69 12.97
C LEU A 9 -0.70 6.27 12.93
N VAL A 10 0.31 6.05 12.09
CA VAL A 10 0.91 4.72 11.91
C VAL A 10 1.81 4.34 13.11
N TYR A 11 2.39 5.31 13.82
CA TYR A 11 3.30 5.05 14.94
C TYR A 11 2.61 4.40 16.15
N GLU A 12 1.39 4.85 16.48
CA GLU A 12 0.61 4.29 17.60
C GLU A 12 0.08 2.88 17.27
N TYR A 13 -0.31 2.64 16.01
CA TYR A 13 -0.66 1.30 15.51
C TYR A 13 0.53 0.34 15.53
N TRP A 14 1.72 0.86 15.20
CA TRP A 14 2.93 0.06 15.10
C TRP A 14 3.37 -0.53 16.46
N ASN A 15 2.80 -0.05 17.56
CA ASN A 15 3.09 -0.56 18.90
C ASN A 15 1.99 -1.49 19.46
N SER A 16 0.90 -1.73 18.72
CA SER A 16 -0.14 -2.71 19.11
C SER A 16 0.26 -4.15 18.79
N SER A 17 0.08 -5.05 19.76
CA SER A 17 0.52 -6.46 19.69
C SER A 17 -0.61 -7.46 19.42
N SER A 18 -1.82 -7.01 19.03
CA SER A 18 -2.89 -7.95 18.69
C SER A 18 -2.58 -8.67 17.37
N GLU A 19 -2.90 -9.95 17.26
CA GLU A 19 -2.65 -10.73 16.03
C GLU A 19 -3.29 -10.09 14.79
N GLU A 20 -4.48 -9.51 14.93
CA GLU A 20 -5.18 -8.82 13.83
C GLU A 20 -4.43 -7.55 13.38
N THR A 21 -3.91 -6.77 14.34
CA THR A 21 -3.10 -5.58 14.03
C THR A 21 -1.76 -5.93 13.39
N VAL A 22 -1.16 -7.07 13.75
CA VAL A 22 0.09 -7.57 13.15
C VAL A 22 -0.17 -8.02 11.72
N ARG A 23 -1.19 -8.86 11.47
CA ARG A 23 -1.54 -9.32 10.12
C ARG A 23 -1.87 -8.17 9.19
N LEU A 24 -2.71 -7.23 9.62
CA LEU A 24 -3.08 -6.09 8.78
C LEU A 24 -1.85 -5.23 8.43
N ARG A 25 -0.87 -5.12 9.33
CA ARG A 25 0.36 -4.39 9.09
C ARG A 25 1.26 -5.10 8.08
N GLU A 26 1.38 -6.41 8.17
CA GLU A 26 2.10 -7.23 7.18
C GLU A 26 1.46 -7.06 5.79
N GLU A 27 0.12 -7.13 5.71
CA GLU A 27 -0.61 -6.91 4.45
C GLU A 27 -0.38 -5.51 3.87
N ILE A 28 -0.35 -4.46 4.70
CA ILE A 28 -0.07 -3.09 4.27
C ILE A 28 1.36 -2.98 3.71
N GLU A 29 2.34 -3.56 4.41
CA GLU A 29 3.74 -3.49 3.98
C GLU A 29 3.96 -4.27 2.68
N ASP A 30 3.32 -5.42 2.52
CA ASP A 30 3.38 -6.18 1.28
C ASP A 30 2.68 -5.47 0.12
N ALA A 31 1.50 -4.90 0.34
CA ALA A 31 0.82 -4.08 -0.67
C ALA A 31 1.64 -2.84 -1.08
N LYS A 32 2.40 -2.25 -0.15
CA LYS A 32 3.31 -1.15 -0.44
C LYS A 32 4.50 -1.61 -1.29
N LYS A 33 5.10 -2.77 -1.00
CA LYS A 33 6.16 -3.36 -1.84
C LYS A 33 5.62 -3.63 -3.25
N ASP A 34 4.43 -4.23 -3.35
CA ASP A 34 3.76 -4.49 -4.64
C ASP A 34 3.57 -3.18 -5.43
N TRP A 35 3.13 -2.11 -4.76
CA TRP A 35 2.95 -0.80 -5.40
C TRP A 35 4.27 -0.20 -5.89
N ILE A 36 5.33 -0.25 -5.09
CA ILE A 36 6.67 0.19 -5.51
C ILE A 36 7.18 -0.64 -6.69
N CYS A 37 6.98 -1.95 -6.67
CA CYS A 37 7.32 -2.83 -7.79
C CYS A 37 6.55 -2.46 -9.06
N ALA A 38 5.24 -2.19 -8.96
CA ALA A 38 4.42 -1.78 -10.09
C ALA A 38 4.82 -0.40 -10.63
N GLN A 39 5.19 0.55 -9.76
CA GLN A 39 5.76 1.84 -10.15
C GLN A 39 7.06 1.66 -10.93
N ASN A 40 7.97 0.83 -10.43
CA ASN A 40 9.22 0.53 -11.12
C ASN A 40 8.97 -0.14 -12.47
N TYR A 41 8.04 -1.09 -12.55
CA TYR A 41 7.67 -1.73 -13.81
C TYR A 41 7.12 -0.71 -14.82
N PHE A 42 6.17 0.13 -14.40
CA PHE A 42 5.61 1.19 -15.25
C PHE A 42 6.66 2.17 -15.76
N GLN A 43 7.64 2.55 -14.92
CA GLN A 43 8.71 3.46 -15.31
C GLN A 43 9.72 2.85 -16.30
N ASN A 44 9.86 1.53 -16.30
CA ASN A 44 10.87 0.84 -17.10
C ASN A 44 10.30 0.07 -18.30
N VAL A 45 8.98 -0.06 -18.42
CA VAL A 45 8.38 -0.70 -19.58
C VAL A 45 8.57 0.16 -20.82
N THR A 46 9.14 -0.44 -21.87
CA THR A 46 9.39 0.22 -23.15
C THR A 46 8.61 -0.41 -24.30
N ASP A 47 8.05 -1.59 -24.07
CA ASP A 47 7.19 -2.29 -25.03
C ASP A 47 5.80 -1.61 -25.06
N PRO A 48 5.39 -1.02 -26.20
CA PRO A 48 4.10 -0.38 -26.35
C PRO A 48 2.91 -1.29 -25.99
N ASP A 49 3.01 -2.58 -26.28
CA ASP A 49 1.93 -3.55 -26.04
C ASP A 49 1.77 -3.88 -24.54
N LEU A 50 2.76 -3.51 -23.72
CA LEU A 50 2.76 -3.75 -22.28
C LEU A 50 2.46 -2.50 -21.44
N ILE A 51 2.36 -1.32 -22.05
CA ILE A 51 2.10 -0.06 -21.33
C ILE A 51 0.76 -0.10 -20.59
N ASP A 52 -0.31 -0.51 -21.27
CA ASP A 52 -1.65 -0.59 -20.67
C ASP A 52 -1.68 -1.59 -19.50
N HIS A 53 -0.99 -2.72 -19.67
CA HIS A 53 -0.81 -3.69 -18.60
C HIS A 53 -0.05 -3.10 -17.40
N ALA A 54 1.00 -2.32 -17.65
CA ALA A 54 1.77 -1.64 -16.60
C ALA A 54 0.94 -0.60 -15.84
N ILE A 55 0.10 0.17 -16.54
CA ILE A 55 -0.84 1.12 -15.94
C ILE A 55 -1.83 0.37 -15.04
N TYR A 56 -2.45 -0.68 -15.55
CA TYR A 56 -3.43 -1.46 -14.78
C TYR A 56 -2.82 -2.05 -13.50
N MET A 57 -1.61 -2.60 -13.58
CA MET A 57 -0.92 -3.13 -12.40
C MET A 57 -0.63 -2.04 -11.37
N LEU A 58 -0.20 -0.86 -11.83
CA LEU A 58 0.07 0.28 -10.96
C LEU A 58 -1.18 0.74 -10.21
N GLU A 59 -2.29 0.93 -10.93
CA GLU A 59 -3.57 1.36 -10.36
C GLU A 59 -4.12 0.31 -9.38
N ALA A 60 -4.06 -0.97 -9.74
CA ALA A 60 -4.52 -2.06 -8.89
C ALA A 60 -3.73 -2.14 -7.57
N ALA A 61 -2.40 -2.00 -7.65
CA ALA A 61 -1.54 -2.02 -6.47
C ALA A 61 -1.76 -0.79 -5.57
N GLU A 62 -1.93 0.40 -6.16
CA GLU A 62 -2.27 1.63 -5.43
C GLU A 62 -3.62 1.52 -4.72
N ALA A 63 -4.63 0.98 -5.41
CA ALA A 63 -5.96 0.79 -4.86
C ALA A 63 -5.94 -0.17 -3.65
N LYS A 64 -5.22 -1.30 -3.76
CA LYS A 64 -5.04 -2.27 -2.67
C LYS A 64 -4.36 -1.63 -1.46
N TYR A 65 -3.24 -0.95 -1.65
CA TYR A 65 -2.52 -0.28 -0.57
C TYR A 65 -3.40 0.77 0.12
N THR A 66 -4.09 1.60 -0.66
CA THR A 66 -5.00 2.64 -0.14
C THR A 66 -6.18 2.04 0.64
N TYR A 67 -6.74 0.93 0.17
CA TYR A 67 -7.81 0.20 0.87
C TYR A 67 -7.34 -0.30 2.25
N LEU A 68 -6.16 -0.93 2.31
CA LEU A 68 -5.62 -1.48 3.56
C LEU A 68 -5.30 -0.37 4.58
N LEU A 69 -4.79 0.78 4.12
CA LEU A 69 -4.61 1.96 4.98
C LEU A 69 -5.94 2.47 5.56
N LYS A 70 -7.03 2.45 4.77
CA LYS A 70 -8.37 2.80 5.27
C LYS A 70 -8.85 1.80 6.32
N GLN A 71 -8.61 0.50 6.12
CA GLN A 71 -8.94 -0.53 7.11
C GLN A 71 -8.20 -0.30 8.44
N ALA A 72 -6.91 -0.01 8.39
CA ALA A 72 -6.11 0.27 9.60
C ALA A 72 -6.57 1.51 10.36
N ARG A 73 -7.10 2.53 9.65
CA ARG A 73 -7.72 3.69 10.32
C ARG A 73 -9.04 3.32 11.00
N ASN A 74 -9.85 2.50 10.35
CA ASN A 74 -11.14 2.10 10.89
C ASN A 74 -10.99 1.20 12.12
N SER A 75 -9.92 0.39 12.20
CA SER A 75 -9.63 -0.42 13.39
C SER A 75 -9.18 0.40 14.61
N MET A 76 -8.59 1.59 14.40
CA MET A 76 -8.21 2.50 15.51
C MET A 76 -9.38 3.28 16.12
N ILE A 77 -10.42 3.54 15.34
CA ILE A 77 -11.56 4.39 15.74
C ILE A 77 -12.67 3.55 16.41
N ARG A 78 -12.50 2.22 16.46
CA ARG A 78 -13.54 1.28 16.89
C ARG A 78 -13.57 1.05 18.39
#